data_AF-A0AAD1B8F7-F1
#
_entry.id   AF-A0AAD1B8F7-F1
#
_cell.length_a   1.000
_cell.length_b   1.000
_cell.length_c   1.000
_cell.angle_alpha   90.00
_cell.angle_beta   90.00
_cell.angle_gamma   90.00
#
_symmetry.space_group_name_H-M   'P 1'
#
loop_
_entity.id
_entity.type
_entity.pdbx_description
1 polymer ?
#
loop_
_entity_poly.entity_id
_entity_poly.type
_entity_poly.pdbx_seq_one_letter_code
_entity_poly.pdbx_strand_id
1 'polypeptide(L)'
;MPYEEGNPMETPTLELTYVTGETVSVEVTSYELKFSSDLLSNKHGSYKLGTFKINCAAYKTWPPLKHIVYKIGECSVLTEFPPVTTPRTITYKVRSDWPHTSAPA
;
A
#
# COMPACT_ATOMS: atom_id res chain seq x y z
N MET A 1 1.42 36.25 -19.26
CA MET A 1 1.53 34.81 -18.99
C MET A 1 1.57 34.66 -17.49
N PRO A 2 0.49 34.25 -16.81
CA PRO A 2 0.59 33.92 -15.39
C PRO A 2 1.19 32.51 -15.30
N TYR A 3 2.26 32.39 -14.52
CA TYR A 3 2.87 31.11 -14.16
C TYR A 3 1.82 30.35 -13.35
N GLU A 4 1.43 29.16 -13.83
CA GLU A 4 0.60 28.26 -13.04
C GLU A 4 1.36 27.92 -11.76
N GLU A 5 0.85 28.51 -10.69
CA GLU A 5 1.08 28.18 -9.29
C GLU A 5 1.15 26.66 -9.18
N GLY A 6 2.33 26.14 -8.83
CA GLY A 6 2.58 24.71 -8.82
C GLY A 6 1.48 24.02 -8.02
N ASN A 7 0.74 23.12 -8.68
CA ASN A 7 -0.14 22.18 -8.00
C ASN A 7 0.60 21.73 -6.73
N PRO A 8 0.03 21.88 -5.52
CA PRO A 8 0.61 21.23 -4.36
C PRO A 8 0.74 19.77 -4.77
N MET A 9 1.97 19.27 -4.90
CA MET A 9 2.19 17.85 -5.15
C MET A 9 1.50 17.15 -3.99
N GLU A 10 0.27 16.68 -4.19
CA GLU A 10 -0.53 16.01 -3.17
C GLU A 10 0.39 14.93 -2.59
N THR A 11 0.82 15.13 -1.34
CA THR A 11 1.69 14.18 -0.66
C THR A 11 0.92 12.86 -0.62
N PRO A 12 1.45 11.80 -1.25
CA PRO A 12 0.72 10.55 -1.30
C PRO A 12 0.46 10.08 0.12
N THR A 13 -0.82 9.93 0.47
CA THR A 13 -1.26 9.48 1.78
C THR A 13 -1.65 8.01 1.69
N LEU A 14 -1.22 7.22 2.68
CA LEU A 14 -1.57 5.82 2.83
C LEU A 14 -2.26 5.61 4.16
N GLU A 15 -3.37 4.90 4.17
CA GLU A 15 -3.97 4.42 5.41
C GLU A 15 -3.45 3.02 5.71
N LEU A 16 -2.91 2.87 6.90
CA LEU A 16 -2.20 1.69 7.35
C LEU A 16 -2.96 1.10 8.53
N THR A 17 -3.35 -0.16 8.42
CA THR A 17 -3.90 -0.89 9.56
C THR A 17 -2.85 -1.83 10.11
N TYR A 18 -2.47 -1.62 11.36
CA TYR A 18 -1.53 -2.45 12.10
C TYR A 18 -2.17 -3.78 12.52
N VAL A 19 -1.34 -4.78 12.82
CA VAL A 19 -1.81 -6.06 13.39
C VAL A 19 -2.49 -5.89 14.76
N THR A 20 -2.24 -4.79 15.47
CA THR A 20 -2.94 -4.41 16.72
C THR A 20 -4.39 -4.00 16.47
N GLY A 21 -4.77 -3.74 15.21
CA GLY A 21 -6.09 -3.23 14.83
C GLY A 21 -6.16 -1.70 14.75
N GLU A 22 -5.09 -1.00 15.10
CA GLU A 22 -5.01 0.45 14.95
C GLU A 22 -4.81 0.84 13.48
N THR A 23 -5.58 1.81 13.02
CA THR A 23 -5.46 2.39 11.68
C THR A 23 -4.90 3.80 11.78
N VAL A 24 -3.87 4.09 11.00
CA VAL A 24 -3.25 5.42 10.93
C VAL A 24 -3.09 5.86 9.48
N SER A 25 -3.29 7.15 9.23
CA SER A 25 -3.00 7.76 7.93
C SER A 25 -1.59 8.34 7.98
N VAL A 26 -0.73 7.91 7.04
CA VAL A 26 0.64 8.43 6.94
C VAL A 26 0.85 9.11 5.60
N GLU A 27 1.49 10.26 5.65
CA GLU A 27 2.01 10.93 4.46
C GLU A 27 3.36 10.33 4.09
N VAL A 28 3.49 9.89 2.85
CA VAL A 28 4.71 9.29 2.32
C VAL A 28 5.24 10.13 1.18
N THR A 29 6.54 10.00 0.89
CA THR A 29 7.14 10.75 -0.21
C THR A 29 6.67 10.20 -1.56
N SER A 30 6.59 8.87 -1.65
CA SER A 30 5.99 8.17 -2.79
C SER A 30 5.73 6.71 -2.42
N TYR A 31 4.90 6.03 -3.19
CA TYR A 31 4.74 4.59 -3.10
C TYR A 31 4.64 3.97 -4.48
N GLU A 32 4.97 2.68 -4.57
CA GLU A 32 4.95 1.90 -5.80
C GLU A 32 4.35 0.53 -5.49
N LEU A 33 3.26 0.19 -6.19
CA LEU A 33 2.65 -1.13 -6.13
C LEU A 33 3.01 -1.89 -7.42
N LYS A 34 3.74 -2.99 -7.27
CA LYS A 34 4.12 -3.89 -8.37
C LYS A 34 3.49 -5.24 -8.17
N PHE A 35 2.49 -5.57 -8.99
CA PHE A 35 1.99 -6.93 -9.09
C PHE A 35 3.01 -7.77 -9.86
N SER A 36 3.61 -8.75 -9.19
CA SER A 36 4.64 -9.62 -9.77
C SER A 36 4.09 -10.98 -10.16
N SER A 37 2.83 -11.28 -9.79
CA SER A 37 2.17 -12.54 -10.12
C SER A 37 1.00 -12.34 -11.06
N ASP A 38 0.75 -13.38 -11.86
CA ASP A 38 -0.50 -13.57 -12.58
C ASP A 38 -1.69 -13.59 -11.60
N LEU A 39 -2.90 -13.43 -12.15
CA LEU A 39 -4.14 -13.54 -11.38
C LEU A 39 -4.25 -14.97 -10.82
N LEU A 40 -4.00 -15.11 -9.52
CA LEU A 40 -4.19 -16.37 -8.80
C LEU A 40 -5.66 -16.49 -8.41
N SER A 41 -6.16 -17.72 -8.27
CA SER A 41 -7.51 -17.97 -7.80
C SER A 41 -7.49 -19.06 -6.73
N ASN A 42 -8.21 -18.85 -5.63
CA ASN A 42 -8.39 -19.82 -4.55
C ASN A 42 -9.89 -20.01 -4.27
N LYS A 43 -10.19 -20.81 -3.25
CA LYS A 43 -11.57 -21.07 -2.80
C LYS A 43 -12.35 -19.82 -2.36
N HIS A 44 -11.67 -18.68 -2.17
CA HIS A 44 -12.24 -17.41 -1.73
C HIS A 44 -12.34 -16.36 -2.86
N GLY A 45 -11.88 -16.67 -4.08
CA GLY A 45 -11.91 -15.75 -5.22
C GLY A 45 -10.56 -15.61 -5.92
N SER A 46 -10.46 -14.62 -6.79
CA SER A 46 -9.21 -14.29 -7.49
C SER A 46 -8.41 -13.27 -6.68
N TYR A 47 -7.10 -13.32 -6.76
CA TYR A 47 -6.21 -12.37 -6.10
C TYR A 47 -4.90 -12.23 -6.86
N LYS A 48 -4.26 -11.07 -6.73
CA LYS A 48 -2.91 -10.84 -7.24
C LYS A 48 -1.96 -10.62 -6.10
N LEU A 49 -0.80 -11.26 -6.20
CA LEU A 49 0.31 -11.01 -5.32
C LEU A 49 1.21 -9.93 -5.91
N GLY A 50 1.65 -9.04 -5.04
CA GLY A 50 2.50 -7.93 -5.42
C GLY A 50 3.43 -7.51 -4.30
N THR A 51 4.19 -6.48 -4.61
CA THR A 51 5.05 -5.79 -3.66
C THR A 51 4.61 -4.34 -3.58
N PHE A 52 4.37 -3.87 -2.37
CA PHE A 52 4.03 -2.50 -2.06
C PHE A 52 5.25 -1.83 -1.44
N LYS A 53 5.93 -1.00 -2.23
CA LYS A 53 7.11 -0.25 -1.80
C LYS A 53 6.70 1.16 -1.40
N ILE A 54 6.93 1.52 -0.16
CA ILE A 54 6.69 2.85 0.39
C ILE A 54 8.03 3.54 0.53
N ASN A 55 8.21 4.70 -0.12
CA ASN A 55 9.33 5.59 0.13
C ASN A 55 8.95 6.55 1.24
N CYS A 56 9.58 6.37 2.39
CA CYS A 56 9.38 7.24 3.53
C CYS A 56 10.70 7.43 4.27
N ALA A 57 11.26 8.63 4.18
CA ALA A 57 12.48 8.99 4.90
C ALA A 57 12.20 9.40 6.36
N ALA A 58 10.97 9.80 6.67
CA ALA A 58 10.58 10.28 8.00
C ALA A 58 10.32 9.12 8.99
N TYR A 59 9.86 7.97 8.51
CA TYR A 59 9.47 6.84 9.35
C TYR A 59 10.58 5.78 9.38
N LYS A 60 11.38 5.83 10.46
CA LYS A 60 12.53 4.91 10.67
C LYS A 60 12.11 3.49 11.05
N THR A 61 10.96 3.35 11.70
CA THR A 61 10.44 2.06 12.19
C THR A 61 8.96 1.98 11.88
N TRP A 62 8.54 0.85 11.31
CA TRP A 62 7.17 0.57 10.96
C TRP A 62 6.68 -0.60 11.80
N PRO A 63 5.56 -0.46 12.52
CA PRO A 63 4.93 -1.60 13.17
C PRO A 63 4.49 -2.64 12.14
N PRO A 64 4.29 -3.90 12.56
CA PRO A 64 3.75 -4.94 11.69
C PRO A 64 2.39 -4.51 11.12
N LEU A 65 2.34 -4.38 9.80
CA LEU A 65 1.14 -4.00 9.05
C LEU A 65 0.32 -5.22 8.67
N LYS A 66 -0.99 -5.03 8.66
CA LYS A 66 -1.97 -6.01 8.22
C LYS A 66 -2.64 -5.58 6.91
N HIS A 67 -3.03 -4.31 6.79
CA HIS A 67 -3.65 -3.77 5.57
C HIS A 67 -3.06 -2.41 5.20
N ILE A 68 -2.99 -2.14 3.89
CA ILE A 68 -2.57 -0.88 3.29
C ILE A 68 -3.69 -0.45 2.35
N VAL A 69 -4.33 0.67 2.65
CA VAL A 69 -5.31 1.33 1.79
C VAL A 69 -4.62 2.53 1.15
N TYR A 70 -4.74 2.62 -0.16
CA TYR A 70 -4.16 3.66 -1.00
C TYR A 70 -5.27 4.27 -1.86
N LYS A 71 -5.01 5.42 -2.49
CA LYS A 71 -6.03 6.28 -3.13
C LYS A 71 -7.00 5.56 -4.10
N ILE A 72 -6.58 4.44 -4.69
CA ILE A 72 -7.36 3.69 -5.69
C ILE A 72 -7.72 2.27 -5.25
N GLY A 73 -7.40 1.84 -4.02
CA GLY A 73 -7.66 0.47 -3.59
C GLY A 73 -7.09 0.08 -2.23
N GLU A 74 -7.27 -1.19 -1.88
CA GLU A 74 -6.70 -1.78 -0.68
C GLU A 74 -5.88 -3.02 -0.98
N CYS A 75 -4.93 -3.30 -0.10
CA CYS A 75 -4.00 -4.40 -0.20
C CYS A 75 -3.80 -5.00 1.20
N SER A 76 -3.93 -6.31 1.30
CA SER A 76 -3.62 -7.06 2.53
C SER A 76 -2.13 -7.39 2.55
N VAL A 77 -1.43 -7.04 3.62
CA VAL A 77 -0.01 -7.38 3.81
C VAL A 77 0.10 -8.85 4.19
N LEU A 78 0.95 -9.59 3.49
CA LEU A 78 1.23 -10.98 3.83
C LEU A 78 2.22 -11.03 5.00
N THR A 79 1.70 -11.21 6.21
CA THR A 79 2.50 -11.26 7.45
C THR A 79 3.48 -12.44 7.51
N GLU A 80 3.29 -13.45 6.65
CA GLU A 80 4.22 -14.57 6.47
C GLU A 80 5.57 -14.13 5.89
N PHE A 81 5.60 -12.99 5.19
CA PHE A 81 6.81 -12.44 4.59
C PHE A 81 7.23 -11.15 5.31
N PRO A 82 8.38 -11.14 6.01
CA PRO A 82 8.84 -9.93 6.67
C PRO A 82 9.09 -8.81 5.64
N PRO A 83 8.73 -7.55 5.93
CA PRO A 83 8.99 -6.45 5.03
C PRO A 83 10.48 -6.18 4.90
N VAL A 84 10.90 -5.83 3.68
CA VAL A 84 12.28 -5.45 3.41
C VAL A 84 12.41 -3.95 3.67
N THR A 85 13.18 -3.59 4.70
CA THR A 85 13.43 -2.18 5.07
C THR A 85 14.78 -1.72 4.57
N THR A 86 14.83 -0.46 4.13
CA THR A 86 16.04 0.28 3.78
C THR A 86 15.94 1.66 4.43
N PRO A 87 17.03 2.44 4.51
CA PRO A 87 17.02 3.74 5.19
C PRO A 87 16.00 4.76 4.66
N ARG A 88 15.44 4.53 3.47
CA ARG A 88 14.48 5.44 2.82
C ARG A 88 13.20 4.78 2.36
N THR A 89 13.14 3.44 2.36
CA THR A 89 12.07 2.69 1.72
C THR A 89 11.74 1.42 2.48
N ILE A 90 10.48 1.03 2.47
CA ILE A 90 10.00 -0.22 3.05
C ILE A 90 9.16 -0.94 2.01
N THR A 91 9.43 -2.23 1.80
CA THR A 91 8.73 -3.05 0.81
C THR A 91 7.97 -4.16 1.50
N TYR A 92 6.65 -4.15 1.35
CA TYR A 92 5.75 -5.18 1.85
C TYR A 92 5.37 -6.12 0.72
N LYS A 93 5.27 -7.42 1.00
CA LYS A 93 4.51 -8.30 0.11
C LYS A 93 3.04 -8.15 0.42
N VAL A 94 2.25 -7.91 -0.62
CA VAL A 94 0.82 -7.68 -0.50
C VAL A 94 0.03 -8.61 -1.39
N ARG A 95 -1.21 -8.84 -0.99
CA ARG A 95 -2.26 -9.48 -1.75
C ARG A 95 -3.35 -8.45 -2.00
N SER A 96 -3.77 -8.32 -3.26
CA SER A 96 -4.96 -7.57 -3.65
C SER A 96 -5.98 -8.55 -4.20
N ASP A 97 -7.14 -8.63 -3.56
CA ASP A 97 -8.24 -9.50 -3.99
C ASP A 97 -8.97 -8.89 -5.20
N TRP A 98 -9.36 -9.73 -6.15
CA TRP A 98 -10.00 -9.39 -7.41
C TRP A 98 -11.35 -10.11 -7.54
N PRO A 99 -12.39 -9.50 -8.13
CA PRO A 99 -12.45 -8.15 -8.68
C PRO A 99 -12.36 -7.11 -7.57
N HIS A 100 -11.85 -5.93 -7.90
CA HIS A 100 -12.18 -4.73 -7.15
C HIS A 100 -13.71 -4.62 -7.13
N THR A 101 -14.36 -5.28 -6.17
CA THR A 101 -15.77 -5.10 -5.92
C THR A 101 -15.86 -3.74 -5.23
N SER A 102 -15.80 -2.68 -6.03
CA SER A 102 -16.82 -1.65 -5.84
C SER A 102 -18.13 -2.40 -6.05
N ALA A 103 -18.69 -2.94 -4.97
CA ALA A 103 -20.11 -3.17 -4.93
C ALA A 103 -20.70 -1.78 -4.68
N PRO A 104 -21.24 -1.05 -5.68
CA PRO A 104 -22.35 -0.19 -5.35
C PRO A 104 -23.47 -1.12 -4.87
N ALA A 105 -23.94 -0.85 -3.66
CA ALA A 105 -25.20 -1.37 -3.16
C ALA A 105 -26.36 -0.97 -4.08
#